data_AF-G5AGI3-F1
#
_entry.id   AF-G5AGI3-F1
#
_cell.length_a   1.000
_cell.length_b   1.000
_cell.length_c   1.000
_cell.angle_alpha   90.00
_cell.angle_beta   90.00
_cell.angle_gamma   90.00
#
_symmetry.space_group_name_H-M   'P 1'
#
loop_
_entity.id
_entity.type
_entity.pdbx_description
1 polymer ?
#
loop_
_entity_poly.entity_id
_entity_poly.type
_entity_poly.pdbx_seq_one_letter_code
_entity_poly.pdbx_strand_id
1 'polypeptide(L)'
;MSSFLKIDSTNLVSNGLNNSWRYDFVGSSVNFQDVEVAIQSISLYNSQFNIDSGAFANTSFKLEVPTGATVSILNVSLPDGYYSYADINRVIQTTLVNAGAYLINSTGDNVFYIQLEENSTYYSCQLDVSPTPTSLPVGYTLPATGFILSNTIPQIHPSSSYIVRCDLVKNNYVVSGDILAAFDRGDASIGQLITYAPSQYAWMNTHNGARNSITITIYDQNDRPIHFRDLSVSIMLLFRPKKSLL
;
A
#
# COMPACT_ATOMS: atom_id res chain seq x y z
N MET A 1 -21.95 -20.09 -23.48
CA MET A 1 -22.51 -18.81 -22.99
C MET A 1 -21.76 -18.47 -21.71
N SER A 2 -21.31 -17.24 -21.52
CA SER A 2 -20.64 -16.82 -20.28
C SER A 2 -21.62 -16.08 -19.37
N SER A 3 -21.65 -16.42 -18.09
CA SER A 3 -22.42 -15.71 -17.08
C SER A 3 -21.54 -14.70 -16.34
N PHE A 4 -22.16 -13.64 -15.85
CA PHE A 4 -21.50 -12.58 -15.08
C PHE A 4 -21.95 -12.65 -13.63
N LEU A 5 -21.06 -12.35 -12.70
CA LEU A 5 -21.39 -12.09 -11.31
C LEU A 5 -20.79 -10.74 -10.91
N LYS A 6 -21.63 -9.85 -10.38
CA LYS A 6 -21.18 -8.61 -9.73
C LYS A 6 -21.07 -8.85 -8.23
N ILE A 7 -19.98 -8.39 -7.65
CA ILE A 7 -19.74 -8.30 -6.21
C ILE A 7 -19.44 -6.83 -5.92
N ASP A 8 -20.04 -6.26 -4.88
CA ASP A 8 -19.84 -4.86 -4.49
C ASP A 8 -19.74 -4.68 -2.98
N SER A 9 -19.76 -3.43 -2.50
CA SER A 9 -19.63 -3.08 -1.09
C SER A 9 -20.69 -3.74 -0.18
N THR A 10 -21.85 -4.14 -0.71
CA THR A 10 -22.88 -4.86 0.06
C THR A 10 -22.46 -6.29 0.42
N ASN A 11 -21.49 -6.86 -0.29
CA ASN A 11 -20.92 -8.18 -0.05
C ASN A 11 -19.75 -8.17 0.94
N LEU A 12 -19.39 -7.02 1.53
CA LEU A 12 -18.20 -6.90 2.37
C LEU A 12 -18.29 -7.77 3.64
N VAL A 13 -17.25 -8.57 3.86
CA VAL A 13 -17.08 -9.35 5.09
C VAL A 13 -16.52 -8.44 6.18
N SER A 14 -17.23 -8.34 7.31
CA SER A 14 -16.77 -7.58 8.47
C SER A 14 -15.57 -8.28 9.14
N ASN A 15 -14.36 -7.95 8.67
CA ASN A 15 -13.10 -8.51 9.13
C ASN A 15 -12.13 -7.44 9.69
N GLY A 16 -12.55 -6.18 9.75
CA GLY A 16 -11.72 -5.05 10.19
C GLY A 16 -10.62 -4.62 9.20
N LEU A 17 -10.57 -5.21 8.00
CA LEU A 17 -9.58 -4.93 6.94
C LEU A 17 -10.23 -4.50 5.61
N ASN A 18 -11.52 -4.74 5.43
CA ASN A 18 -12.32 -4.35 4.25
C ASN A 18 -11.78 -4.90 2.92
N ASN A 19 -11.03 -6.00 2.97
CA ASN A 19 -10.35 -6.61 1.81
C ASN A 19 -10.95 -7.94 1.36
N SER A 20 -12.10 -8.34 1.91
CA SER A 20 -12.77 -9.60 1.61
C SER A 20 -14.25 -9.39 1.38
N TRP A 21 -14.77 -9.96 0.29
CA TRP A 21 -16.17 -9.86 -0.12
C TRP A 21 -16.74 -11.24 -0.40
N ARG A 22 -17.89 -11.53 0.20
CA ARG A 22 -18.61 -12.79 0.08
C ARG A 22 -19.96 -12.57 -0.58
N TYR A 23 -20.16 -13.24 -1.70
CA TYR A 23 -21.45 -13.34 -2.37
C TYR A 23 -22.09 -14.69 -2.05
N ASP A 24 -23.24 -14.68 -1.37
CA ASP A 24 -24.05 -15.86 -1.11
C ASP A 24 -25.11 -16.04 -2.22
N PHE A 25 -25.26 -17.25 -2.74
CA PHE A 25 -26.24 -17.55 -3.79
C PHE A 25 -27.67 -17.58 -3.22
N VAL A 26 -28.57 -16.85 -3.88
CA VAL A 26 -29.98 -16.76 -3.47
C VAL A 26 -30.76 -18.00 -3.93
N GLY A 27 -31.51 -18.61 -3.02
CA GLY A 27 -32.51 -19.64 -3.32
C GLY A 27 -31.99 -21.09 -3.34
N SER A 28 -30.78 -21.35 -3.85
CA SER A 28 -30.17 -22.68 -3.80
C SER A 28 -28.65 -22.66 -4.05
N SER A 29 -27.99 -23.79 -3.76
CA SER A 29 -26.57 -24.00 -4.08
C SER A 29 -26.34 -24.06 -5.59
N VAL A 30 -25.34 -23.35 -6.10
CA VAL A 30 -24.92 -23.45 -7.50
C VAL A 30 -23.94 -24.61 -7.66
N ASN A 31 -24.21 -25.50 -8.62
CA ASN A 31 -23.33 -26.63 -8.93
C ASN A 31 -22.33 -26.24 -10.03
N PHE A 32 -21.05 -26.16 -9.66
CA PHE A 32 -19.96 -25.95 -10.60
C PHE A 32 -19.50 -27.31 -11.14
N GLN A 33 -19.52 -27.49 -12.46
CA GLN A 33 -19.07 -28.71 -13.15
C GLN A 33 -18.32 -28.28 -14.41
N ASP A 34 -17.01 -28.50 -14.42
CA ASP A 34 -16.11 -28.13 -15.52
C ASP A 34 -16.32 -26.67 -15.96
N VAL A 35 -16.30 -25.77 -14.98
CA VAL A 35 -16.41 -24.32 -15.15
C VAL A 35 -15.02 -23.67 -14.99
N GLU A 36 -14.80 -22.61 -15.76
CA GLU A 36 -13.68 -21.70 -15.61
C GLU A 36 -14.20 -20.32 -15.20
N VAL A 37 -13.46 -19.65 -14.32
CA VAL A 37 -13.73 -18.30 -13.82
C VAL A 37 -12.60 -17.35 -14.23
N ALA A 38 -12.94 -16.10 -14.53
CA ALA A 38 -12.00 -15.03 -14.82
C ALA A 38 -12.49 -13.70 -14.23
N ILE A 39 -11.59 -12.74 -14.04
CA ILE A 39 -11.95 -11.36 -13.69
C ILE A 39 -12.25 -10.58 -14.97
N GLN A 40 -13.42 -9.96 -15.02
CA GLN A 40 -13.83 -9.07 -16.10
C GLN A 40 -13.40 -7.63 -15.83
N SER A 41 -13.61 -7.14 -14.60
CA SER A 41 -13.06 -5.88 -14.11
C SER A 41 -13.04 -5.82 -12.58
N ILE A 42 -12.15 -4.99 -12.05
CA ILE A 42 -12.14 -4.52 -10.66
C ILE A 42 -12.06 -3.00 -10.71
N SER A 43 -12.90 -2.34 -9.91
CA SER A 43 -12.84 -0.91 -9.63
C SER A 43 -12.91 -0.71 -8.12
N LEU A 44 -11.87 -0.13 -7.53
CA LEU A 44 -11.79 0.21 -6.10
C LEU A 44 -10.94 1.45 -5.89
N TYR A 45 -11.17 2.20 -4.82
CA TYR A 45 -10.38 3.40 -4.53
C TYR A 45 -9.06 3.04 -3.85
N ASN A 46 -7.96 3.66 -4.30
CA ASN A 46 -6.70 3.62 -3.56
C ASN A 46 -6.91 4.34 -2.22
N SER A 47 -7.07 3.55 -1.16
CA SER A 47 -7.39 4.02 0.18
C SER A 47 -6.45 3.42 1.23
N GLN A 48 -5.30 2.93 0.78
CA GLN A 48 -4.29 2.32 1.64
C GLN A 48 -3.37 3.41 2.19
N PHE A 49 -3.21 3.42 3.52
CA PHE A 49 -2.24 4.29 4.18
C PHE A 49 -0.83 3.73 3.97
N ASN A 50 0.13 4.61 3.69
CA ASN A 50 1.54 4.22 3.63
C ASN A 50 2.22 4.26 5.00
N ILE A 51 1.71 5.09 5.91
CA ILE A 51 2.07 5.12 7.31
C ILE A 51 0.91 4.55 8.12
N ASP A 52 1.12 3.43 8.81
CA ASP A 52 0.08 2.74 9.58
C ASP A 52 0.65 1.97 10.78
N SER A 53 0.19 2.33 11.97
CA SER A 53 0.62 1.77 13.25
C SER A 53 0.31 0.28 13.39
N GLY A 54 -0.82 -0.18 12.86
CA GLY A 54 -1.29 -1.56 12.98
C GLY A 54 -0.76 -2.49 11.89
N ALA A 55 -0.63 -1.99 10.66
CA ALA A 55 -0.22 -2.79 9.51
C ALA A 55 1.31 -2.82 9.31
N PHE A 56 2.03 -1.72 9.59
CA PHE A 56 3.45 -1.58 9.24
C PHE A 56 4.35 -1.13 10.39
N ALA A 57 3.77 -0.63 11.51
CA ALA A 57 4.49 -0.08 12.66
C ALA A 57 5.53 1.01 12.28
N ASN A 58 5.28 1.75 11.20
CA ASN A 58 6.22 2.70 10.57
C ASN A 58 5.89 4.17 10.85
N THR A 59 5.07 4.44 11.88
CA THR A 59 4.62 5.77 12.33
C THR A 59 5.69 6.63 13.00
N SER A 60 6.88 6.09 13.24
CA SER A 60 7.99 6.87 13.79
C SER A 60 9.34 6.46 13.22
N PHE A 61 10.18 7.46 13.02
CA PHE A 61 11.55 7.30 12.58
C PHE A 61 12.45 8.39 13.17
N LYS A 62 13.74 8.31 12.89
CA LYS A 62 14.76 8.88 13.75
C LYS A 62 15.89 9.50 12.95
N LEU A 63 16.40 10.64 13.41
CA LEU A 63 17.43 11.41 12.70
C LEU A 63 18.64 11.69 13.61
N GLU A 64 19.83 11.21 13.26
CA GLU A 64 21.08 11.56 13.94
C GLU A 64 21.61 12.90 13.44
N VAL A 65 21.70 13.87 14.35
CA VAL A 65 22.21 15.22 14.11
C VAL A 65 23.51 15.40 14.91
N PRO A 66 24.64 15.77 14.26
CA PRO A 66 25.89 16.03 14.96
C PRO A 66 25.81 17.27 15.88
N THR A 67 26.32 17.14 17.10
CA THR A 67 26.43 18.19 18.12
C THR A 67 27.88 18.27 18.63
N GLY A 68 28.74 18.92 17.84
CA GLY A 68 30.17 19.02 18.15
C GLY A 68 30.87 17.66 18.08
N ALA A 69 31.26 17.12 19.24
CA ALA A 69 31.96 15.83 19.35
C ALA A 69 31.02 14.62 19.55
N THR A 70 29.71 14.85 19.66
CA THR A 70 28.69 13.80 19.88
C THR A 70 27.61 13.84 18.80
N VAL A 71 26.76 12.83 18.75
CA VAL A 71 25.49 12.87 18.00
C VAL A 71 24.31 13.08 18.95
N SER A 72 23.23 13.60 18.40
CA SER A 72 21.97 13.81 19.09
C SER A 72 20.86 13.38 18.15
N ILE A 73 19.97 12.49 18.60
CA ILE A 73 18.92 11.89 17.76
C ILE A 73 17.59 12.62 17.95
N LEU A 74 16.84 12.87 16.87
CA LEU A 74 15.46 13.37 16.90
C LEU A 74 14.45 12.27 16.62
N ASN A 75 13.31 12.31 17.30
CA ASN A 75 12.14 11.50 16.98
C ASN A 75 11.20 12.26 16.03
N VAL A 76 10.94 11.70 14.86
CA VAL A 76 9.92 12.17 13.92
C VAL A 76 8.73 11.21 14.02
N SER A 77 7.54 11.73 14.32
CA SER A 77 6.30 10.96 14.35
C SER A 77 5.34 11.41 13.25
N LEU A 78 4.69 10.42 12.66
CA LEU A 78 3.68 10.56 11.61
C LEU A 78 2.43 9.80 12.11
N PRO A 79 1.29 10.48 12.31
CA PRO A 79 0.01 9.81 12.49
C PRO A 79 -0.30 8.82 11.35
N ASP A 80 -1.21 7.87 11.58
CA ASP A 80 -1.65 6.94 10.54
C ASP A 80 -2.29 7.71 9.38
N GLY A 81 -1.82 7.48 8.15
CA GLY A 81 -2.26 8.24 6.98
C GLY A 81 -1.44 7.99 5.70
N TYR A 82 -1.70 8.81 4.70
CA TYR A 82 -0.95 8.84 3.45
C TYR A 82 -0.07 10.08 3.37
N TYR A 83 1.22 9.90 3.18
CA TYR A 83 2.23 10.97 3.14
C TYR A 83 3.05 10.93 1.85
N SER A 84 3.16 12.06 1.15
CA SER A 84 4.16 12.21 0.08
C SER A 84 5.56 12.43 0.66
N TYR A 85 6.61 12.28 -0.16
CA TYR A 85 7.98 12.67 0.23
C TYR A 85 8.04 14.12 0.72
N ALA A 86 7.31 15.04 0.08
CA ALA A 86 7.22 16.43 0.49
C ALA A 86 6.56 16.60 1.89
N ASP A 87 5.54 15.80 2.20
CA ASP A 87 4.92 15.81 3.53
C ASP A 87 5.85 15.24 4.60
N ILE A 88 6.53 14.12 4.32
CA ILE A 88 7.52 13.54 5.24
C ILE A 88 8.67 14.53 5.48
N ASN A 89 9.19 15.15 4.42
CA ASN A 89 10.20 16.20 4.51
C ASN A 89 9.71 17.40 5.33
N ARG A 90 8.46 17.85 5.15
CA ARG A 90 7.89 18.94 5.96
C ARG A 90 7.81 18.57 7.44
N VAL A 91 7.49 17.32 7.78
CA VAL A 91 7.48 16.85 9.18
C VAL A 91 8.92 16.75 9.73
N ILE A 92 9.88 16.23 8.94
CA ILE A 92 11.32 16.24 9.27
C ILE A 92 11.80 17.67 9.57
N GLN A 93 11.52 18.61 8.66
CA GLN A 93 11.88 20.03 8.78
C GLN A 93 11.24 20.65 10.02
N THR A 94 9.98 20.34 10.32
CA THR A 94 9.29 20.80 11.53
C THR A 94 9.98 20.29 12.80
N THR A 95 10.35 19.00 12.85
CA THR A 95 11.10 18.41 13.97
C THR A 95 12.50 19.02 14.10
N LEU A 96 13.21 19.25 12.99
CA LEU A 96 14.52 19.91 12.97
C LEU A 96 14.41 21.38 13.43
N VAL A 97 13.36 22.11 13.04
CA VAL A 97 13.12 23.49 13.49
C VAL A 97 12.86 23.55 14.99
N ASN A 98 11.96 22.70 15.50
CA ASN A 98 11.66 22.61 16.93
C ASN A 98 12.88 22.24 17.78
N ALA A 99 13.83 21.50 17.19
CA ALA A 99 15.06 21.06 17.84
C ALA A 99 16.32 21.82 17.41
N GLY A 100 16.18 23.00 16.80
CA GLY A 100 17.31 23.88 16.46
C GLY A 100 18.37 23.24 15.54
N ALA A 101 18.00 22.19 14.81
CA ALA A 101 18.89 21.37 13.98
C ALA A 101 18.90 21.83 12.52
N TYR A 102 19.04 23.14 12.31
CA TYR A 102 19.06 23.80 11.01
C TYR A 102 19.94 25.05 11.08
N LEU A 103 20.36 25.58 9.93
CA LEU A 103 20.96 26.93 9.85
C LEU A 103 20.01 27.88 9.15
N ILE A 104 20.17 29.19 9.40
CA ILE A 104 19.46 30.23 8.63
C ILE A 104 20.48 30.86 7.68
N ASN A 105 20.16 30.98 6.39
CA ASN A 105 21.04 31.59 5.39
C ASN A 105 20.98 33.14 5.44
N SER A 106 21.80 33.82 4.63
CA SER A 106 21.85 35.29 4.55
C SER A 106 20.57 35.96 4.01
N THR A 107 19.64 35.19 3.45
CA THR A 107 18.34 35.62 2.92
C THR A 107 17.22 35.44 3.97
N GLY A 108 17.47 34.67 5.03
CA GLY A 108 16.51 34.33 6.07
C GLY A 108 15.85 32.95 5.94
N ASP A 109 16.24 32.13 4.96
CA ASP A 109 15.67 30.79 4.75
C ASP A 109 16.32 29.75 5.66
N ASN A 110 15.51 28.79 6.12
CA ASN A 110 15.98 27.64 6.88
C ASN A 110 16.64 26.61 5.94
N VAL A 111 17.89 26.26 6.22
CA VAL A 111 18.69 25.29 5.50
C VAL A 111 18.81 24.00 6.30
N PHE A 112 18.37 22.91 5.69
CA PHE A 112 18.37 21.56 6.25
C PHE A 112 19.41 20.70 5.52
N TYR A 113 20.03 19.77 6.25
CA TYR A 113 21.12 18.93 5.76
C TYR A 113 20.69 17.50 5.42
N ILE A 114 19.37 17.26 5.36
CA ILE A 114 18.76 15.96 5.17
C ILE A 114 17.46 16.10 4.39
N GLN A 115 17.26 15.23 3.39
CA GLN A 115 16.05 15.15 2.58
C GLN A 115 15.78 13.70 2.18
N LEU A 116 14.51 13.32 2.15
CA LEU A 116 14.05 12.08 1.50
C LEU A 116 13.56 12.41 0.09
N GLU A 117 14.05 11.68 -0.90
CA GLU A 117 13.63 11.77 -2.30
C GLU A 117 13.18 10.40 -2.84
N GLU A 118 12.45 10.40 -3.95
CA GLU A 118 12.07 9.16 -4.62
C GLU A 118 13.18 8.67 -5.56
N ASN A 119 13.55 7.40 -5.46
CA ASN A 119 14.40 6.78 -6.46
C ASN A 119 13.56 5.88 -7.38
N SER A 120 13.14 6.45 -8.51
CA SER A 120 12.33 5.77 -9.53
C SER A 120 13.04 4.60 -10.22
N THR A 121 14.38 4.53 -10.17
CA THR A 121 15.16 3.41 -10.74
C THR A 121 15.13 2.18 -9.85
N TYR A 122 15.20 2.38 -8.53
CA TYR A 122 15.22 1.30 -7.53
C TYR A 122 13.86 1.06 -6.84
N TYR A 123 12.82 1.82 -7.20
CA TYR A 123 11.49 1.79 -6.59
C TYR A 123 11.54 1.93 -5.05
N SER A 124 12.48 2.74 -4.55
CA SER A 124 12.77 2.91 -3.12
C SER A 124 12.83 4.39 -2.74
N CYS A 125 12.81 4.67 -1.44
CA CYS A 125 13.26 5.97 -0.95
C CYS A 125 14.78 6.11 -1.13
N GLN A 126 15.22 7.31 -1.44
CA GLN A 126 16.59 7.77 -1.32
C GLN A 126 16.68 8.74 -0.14
N LEU A 127 17.78 8.66 0.59
CA LEU A 127 18.08 9.55 1.70
C LEU A 127 19.33 10.37 1.34
N ASP A 128 19.14 11.64 1.04
CA ASP A 128 20.22 12.56 0.73
C ASP A 128 20.62 13.31 1.99
N VAL A 129 21.88 13.14 2.40
CA VAL A 129 22.48 13.78 3.57
C VAL A 129 23.67 14.61 3.13
N SER A 130 23.64 15.90 3.44
CA SER A 130 24.76 16.81 3.26
C SER A 130 25.60 16.89 4.53
N PRO A 131 26.94 17.05 4.45
CA PRO A 131 27.77 17.18 5.63
C PRO A 131 27.43 18.45 6.40
N THR A 132 27.07 18.31 7.68
CA THR A 132 26.86 19.44 8.58
C THR A 132 28.19 20.15 8.86
N PRO A 133 28.28 21.48 8.76
CA PRO A 133 29.54 22.19 8.92
C PRO A 133 30.01 22.19 10.38
N THR A 134 31.31 21.97 10.60
CA THR A 134 31.93 21.93 11.94
C THR A 134 32.15 23.30 12.58
N SER A 135 31.93 24.37 11.81
CA SER A 135 31.94 25.76 12.24
C SER A 135 30.88 26.53 11.46
N LEU A 136 30.29 27.57 12.06
CA LEU A 136 29.24 28.36 11.43
C LEU A 136 29.75 29.00 10.12
N PRO A 137 29.18 28.68 8.95
CA PRO A 137 29.63 29.27 7.68
C PRO A 137 29.35 30.77 7.62
N VAL A 138 30.18 31.50 6.86
CA VAL A 138 30.02 32.96 6.68
C VAL A 138 28.65 33.25 6.07
N GLY A 139 27.88 34.14 6.71
CA GLY A 139 26.53 34.52 6.29
C GLY A 139 25.40 33.64 6.83
N TYR A 140 25.68 32.70 7.74
CA TYR A 140 24.68 31.85 8.39
C TYR A 140 24.53 32.15 9.89
N THR A 141 23.39 31.79 10.48
CA THR A 141 23.15 31.89 11.94
C THR A 141 22.57 30.59 12.54
N LEU A 142 22.67 30.46 13.88
CA LEU A 142 22.21 29.31 14.66
C LEU A 142 20.87 29.59 15.38
N PRO A 143 19.94 28.60 15.45
CA PRO A 143 18.72 28.63 16.25
C PRO A 143 18.96 28.11 17.70
N ALA A 144 17.91 28.06 18.55
CA ALA A 144 18.08 28.23 20.00
C ALA A 144 17.93 27.00 20.96
N THR A 145 17.44 25.81 20.58
CA THR A 145 16.98 24.75 21.57
C THR A 145 16.99 23.28 21.05
N GLY A 146 16.95 22.23 21.91
CA GLY A 146 16.84 20.77 21.60
C GLY A 146 16.59 19.86 22.86
N PHE A 147 16.75 18.51 22.95
CA PHE A 147 17.10 17.40 22.01
C PHE A 147 17.08 15.97 22.70
N ILE A 148 16.34 14.91 22.25
CA ILE A 148 16.40 13.47 22.78
C ILE A 148 15.90 12.37 21.76
N LEU A 149 16.35 11.08 21.90
CA LEU A 149 16.65 9.99 20.91
C LEU A 149 15.66 8.82 20.57
N SER A 150 15.92 7.99 19.51
CA SER A 150 15.66 6.50 19.34
C SER A 150 16.10 5.91 17.92
N ASN A 151 15.77 4.68 17.46
CA ASN A 151 16.37 3.96 16.27
C ASN A 151 15.44 3.23 15.20
N THR A 152 14.82 3.87 14.19
CA THR A 152 13.96 3.21 13.14
C THR A 152 13.75 4.10 11.88
N ILE A 153 13.29 3.55 10.73
CA ILE A 153 13.04 4.24 9.43
C ILE A 153 11.61 4.04 8.88
N PRO A 154 11.05 4.97 8.06
CA PRO A 154 9.68 4.87 7.51
C PRO A 154 9.63 4.17 6.13
N GLN A 155 8.43 3.78 5.68
CA GLN A 155 8.16 3.14 4.38
C GLN A 155 7.07 3.92 3.63
N ILE A 156 7.17 4.02 2.30
CA ILE A 156 6.45 5.06 1.52
C ILE A 156 5.33 4.53 0.62
N HIS A 157 5.30 3.23 0.31
CA HIS A 157 4.08 2.57 -0.14
C HIS A 157 4.15 1.09 0.26
N PRO A 158 3.13 0.49 0.87
CA PRO A 158 3.29 -0.89 1.38
C PRO A 158 3.10 -1.93 0.28
N SER A 159 2.28 -1.61 -0.73
CA SER A 159 1.86 -2.57 -1.76
C SER A 159 2.15 -2.06 -3.18
N SER A 160 3.02 -2.75 -3.92
CA SER A 160 3.29 -2.44 -5.34
C SER A 160 2.40 -3.23 -6.31
N SER A 161 1.77 -4.29 -5.81
CA SER A 161 0.87 -5.17 -6.55
C SER A 161 -0.18 -5.74 -5.62
N TYR A 162 -1.39 -5.97 -6.15
CA TYR A 162 -2.51 -6.59 -5.48
C TYR A 162 -2.73 -8.01 -6.03
N ILE A 163 -2.76 -8.98 -5.14
CA ILE A 163 -3.06 -10.38 -5.44
C ILE A 163 -4.52 -10.65 -5.08
N VAL A 164 -5.32 -11.05 -6.06
CA VAL A 164 -6.73 -11.42 -5.90
C VAL A 164 -6.85 -12.91 -5.72
N ARG A 165 -7.41 -13.34 -4.60
CA ARG A 165 -7.73 -14.73 -4.29
C ARG A 165 -9.22 -14.99 -4.33
N CYS A 166 -9.61 -16.19 -4.75
CA CYS A 166 -11.00 -16.62 -4.81
C CYS A 166 -11.12 -18.10 -4.42
N ASP A 167 -12.00 -18.38 -3.45
CA ASP A 167 -12.17 -19.72 -2.86
C ASP A 167 -12.77 -20.78 -3.80
N LEU A 168 -13.21 -20.38 -5.00
CA LEU A 168 -13.58 -21.28 -6.08
C LEU A 168 -12.40 -21.78 -6.90
N VAL A 169 -11.29 -21.04 -6.96
CA VAL A 169 -10.18 -21.35 -7.88
C VAL A 169 -9.45 -22.60 -7.42
N LYS A 170 -9.22 -23.52 -8.36
CA LYS A 170 -8.52 -24.78 -8.15
C LYS A 170 -7.24 -24.83 -8.95
N ASN A 171 -6.11 -24.61 -8.29
CA ASN A 171 -4.79 -24.93 -8.82
C ASN A 171 -4.13 -26.06 -8.00
N ASN A 172 -4.15 -27.28 -8.54
CA ASN A 172 -3.55 -28.47 -7.90
C ASN A 172 -2.01 -28.45 -7.84
N TYR A 173 -1.34 -27.49 -8.49
CA TYR A 173 0.12 -27.45 -8.62
C TYR A 173 0.80 -26.52 -7.60
N VAL A 174 0.03 -25.81 -6.77
CA VAL A 174 0.53 -24.80 -5.80
C VAL A 174 -0.21 -24.93 -4.47
N VAL A 175 0.49 -24.69 -3.35
CA VAL A 175 -0.08 -24.82 -1.99
C VAL A 175 -1.16 -23.76 -1.71
N SER A 176 -0.93 -22.50 -2.11
CA SER A 176 -1.97 -21.45 -2.19
C SER A 176 -2.55 -21.44 -3.61
N GLY A 177 -3.42 -22.41 -3.89
CA GLY A 177 -3.97 -22.66 -5.21
C GLY A 177 -5.17 -21.77 -5.63
N ASP A 178 -5.43 -20.69 -4.91
CA ASP A 178 -6.65 -19.86 -4.95
C ASP A 178 -6.49 -18.51 -5.67
N ILE A 179 -5.30 -18.22 -6.19
CA ILE A 179 -5.01 -16.96 -6.91
C ILE A 179 -5.81 -16.90 -8.22
N LEU A 180 -6.64 -15.87 -8.36
CA LEU A 180 -7.51 -15.63 -9.52
C LEU A 180 -6.90 -14.60 -10.48
N ALA A 181 -6.25 -13.57 -9.97
CA ALA A 181 -5.53 -12.56 -10.75
C ALA A 181 -4.48 -11.84 -9.89
N ALA A 182 -3.56 -11.13 -10.54
CA ALA A 182 -2.77 -10.08 -9.90
C ALA A 182 -2.84 -8.82 -10.78
N PHE A 183 -2.87 -7.64 -10.14
CA PHE A 183 -2.88 -6.35 -10.84
C PHE A 183 -2.09 -5.32 -10.04
N ASP A 184 -1.40 -4.42 -10.75
CA ASP A 184 -0.80 -3.24 -10.14
C ASP A 184 -1.83 -2.11 -9.96
N ARG A 185 -1.49 -1.11 -9.16
CA ARG A 185 -2.33 0.08 -8.95
C ARG A 185 -2.26 1.12 -10.08
N GLY A 186 -1.42 0.89 -11.10
CA GLY A 186 -1.02 1.90 -12.07
C GLY A 186 -0.58 3.21 -11.42
N ASP A 187 -0.90 4.33 -12.08
CA ASP A 187 -0.62 5.69 -11.60
C ASP A 187 -1.64 6.22 -10.57
N ALA A 188 -2.51 5.36 -10.00
CA ALA A 188 -3.56 5.79 -9.09
C ALA A 188 -3.01 6.27 -7.73
N SER A 189 -2.93 7.60 -7.56
CA SER A 189 -2.68 8.28 -6.28
C SER A 189 -3.74 7.94 -5.21
N ILE A 190 -3.47 8.27 -3.95
CA ILE A 190 -4.46 8.15 -2.87
C ILE A 190 -5.77 8.87 -3.23
N GLY A 191 -6.90 8.24 -2.91
CA GLY A 191 -8.25 8.71 -3.25
C GLY A 191 -8.63 8.61 -4.74
N GLN A 192 -7.73 8.15 -5.62
CA GLN A 192 -8.07 7.87 -7.03
C GLN A 192 -8.63 6.45 -7.20
N LEU A 193 -9.40 6.26 -8.28
CA LEU A 193 -9.96 4.96 -8.64
C LEU A 193 -8.88 4.10 -9.31
N ILE A 194 -8.53 2.98 -8.67
CA ILE A 194 -7.80 1.90 -9.31
C ILE A 194 -8.79 1.10 -10.17
N THR A 195 -8.51 0.97 -11.46
CA THR A 195 -9.31 0.17 -12.39
C THR A 195 -8.43 -0.88 -13.05
N TYR A 196 -8.76 -2.15 -12.82
CA TYR A 196 -8.18 -3.29 -13.54
C TYR A 196 -9.23 -3.86 -14.49
N ALA A 197 -8.96 -3.78 -15.80
CA ALA A 197 -9.81 -4.32 -16.85
C ALA A 197 -8.92 -5.02 -17.90
N PRO A 198 -8.66 -6.33 -17.75
CA PRO A 198 -7.71 -7.03 -18.60
C PRO A 198 -8.22 -7.14 -20.05
N SER A 199 -7.36 -6.81 -21.02
CA SER A 199 -7.66 -6.93 -22.45
C SER A 199 -7.80 -8.39 -22.93
N GLN A 200 -7.25 -9.34 -22.17
CA GLN A 200 -7.44 -10.77 -22.34
C GLN A 200 -7.67 -11.42 -20.97
N TYR A 201 -8.76 -12.16 -20.84
CA TYR A 201 -9.14 -12.81 -19.58
C TYR A 201 -8.25 -14.04 -19.29
N ALA A 202 -7.59 -14.03 -18.13
CA ALA A 202 -6.97 -15.23 -17.57
C ALA A 202 -8.05 -16.13 -16.96
N TRP A 203 -8.21 -17.34 -17.48
CA TRP A 203 -9.25 -18.29 -17.07
C TRP A 203 -8.67 -19.33 -16.13
N MET A 204 -9.22 -19.40 -14.92
CA MET A 204 -8.83 -20.33 -13.87
C MET A 204 -9.90 -21.41 -13.70
N ASN A 205 -9.49 -22.67 -13.52
CA ASN A 205 -10.42 -23.78 -13.28
C ASN A 205 -11.11 -23.60 -11.91
N THR A 206 -12.41 -23.86 -11.81
CA THR A 206 -13.09 -23.92 -10.51
C THR A 206 -13.02 -25.31 -9.88
N HIS A 207 -13.24 -25.41 -8.58
CA HIS A 207 -13.60 -26.68 -7.93
C HIS A 207 -14.94 -27.19 -8.47
N ASN A 208 -15.03 -28.47 -8.86
CA ASN A 208 -16.31 -29.11 -9.19
C ASN A 208 -17.07 -29.45 -7.89
N GLY A 209 -18.37 -29.15 -7.86
CA GLY A 209 -19.26 -29.39 -6.72
C GLY A 209 -20.27 -28.27 -6.47
N ALA A 210 -21.21 -28.52 -5.57
CA ALA A 210 -22.17 -27.52 -5.10
C ALA A 210 -21.51 -26.50 -4.16
N ARG A 211 -21.78 -25.21 -4.37
CA ARG A 211 -21.33 -24.10 -3.52
C ARG A 211 -22.50 -23.17 -3.20
N ASN A 212 -22.51 -22.68 -1.96
CA ASN A 212 -23.53 -21.73 -1.46
C ASN A 212 -23.05 -20.29 -1.52
N SER A 213 -21.75 -20.08 -1.71
CA SER A 213 -21.11 -18.77 -1.71
C SER A 213 -19.85 -18.75 -2.57
N ILE A 214 -19.40 -17.55 -2.91
CA ILE A 214 -18.07 -17.22 -3.43
C ILE A 214 -17.47 -16.16 -2.52
N THR A 215 -16.20 -16.32 -2.14
CA THR A 215 -15.43 -15.31 -1.41
C THR A 215 -14.24 -14.86 -2.25
N ILE A 216 -14.11 -13.55 -2.44
CA ILE A 216 -12.92 -12.91 -3.00
C ILE A 216 -12.18 -12.19 -1.88
N THR A 217 -10.86 -12.32 -1.81
CA THR A 217 -10.02 -11.59 -0.85
C THR A 217 -8.79 -11.02 -1.56
N ILE A 218 -8.37 -9.80 -1.21
CA ILE A 218 -7.21 -9.13 -1.79
C ILE A 218 -6.05 -9.04 -0.77
N TYR A 219 -4.86 -9.36 -1.24
CA TYR A 219 -3.58 -9.39 -0.50
C TYR A 219 -2.52 -8.53 -1.22
N ASP A 220 -1.45 -8.17 -0.52
CA ASP A 220 -0.27 -7.51 -1.12
C ASP A 220 0.66 -8.52 -1.83
N GLN A 221 1.71 -8.00 -2.48
CA GLN A 221 2.74 -8.80 -3.14
C GLN A 221 3.55 -9.72 -2.21
N ASN A 222 3.45 -9.54 -0.89
CA ASN A 222 4.14 -10.31 0.15
C ASN A 222 3.20 -11.29 0.86
N ASP A 223 1.99 -11.52 0.33
CA ASP A 223 0.93 -12.35 0.92
C ASP A 223 0.41 -11.85 2.29
N ARG A 224 0.43 -10.53 2.50
CA ARG A 224 -0.12 -9.87 3.69
C ARG A 224 -1.51 -9.32 3.38
N PRO A 225 -2.48 -9.43 4.31
CA PRO A 225 -3.80 -8.87 4.09
C PRO A 225 -3.73 -7.34 4.16
N ILE A 226 -4.30 -6.66 3.16
CA ILE A 226 -4.33 -5.20 3.08
C ILE A 226 -5.51 -4.66 3.88
N HIS A 227 -5.36 -3.47 4.45
CA HIS A 227 -6.49 -2.69 4.96
C HIS A 227 -6.91 -1.63 3.91
N PHE A 228 -8.12 -1.73 3.37
CA PHE A 228 -8.73 -0.67 2.55
C PHE A 228 -9.56 0.26 3.45
N ARG A 229 -9.29 1.57 3.44
CA ARG A 229 -10.04 2.54 4.26
C ARG A 229 -11.36 2.97 3.59
N ASP A 230 -11.48 2.83 2.28
CA ASP A 230 -12.73 3.01 1.52
C ASP A 230 -13.42 1.65 1.31
N LEU A 231 -14.75 1.64 1.42
CA LEU A 231 -15.58 0.44 1.25
C LEU A 231 -16.10 0.28 -0.19
N SER A 232 -15.93 1.32 -1.01
CA SER A 232 -16.48 1.43 -2.36
C SER A 232 -15.70 0.55 -3.34
N VAL A 233 -16.32 -0.55 -3.75
CA VAL A 233 -15.75 -1.53 -4.67
C VAL A 233 -16.79 -2.03 -5.67
N SER A 234 -16.33 -2.42 -6.85
CA SER A 234 -17.06 -3.23 -7.82
C SER A 234 -16.12 -4.26 -8.43
N ILE A 235 -16.40 -5.55 -8.22
CA ILE A 235 -15.70 -6.67 -8.84
C ILE A 235 -16.68 -7.41 -9.74
N MET A 236 -16.32 -7.57 -11.01
CA MET A 236 -17.09 -8.34 -11.98
C MET A 236 -16.33 -9.61 -12.35
N LEU A 237 -16.94 -10.76 -12.07
CA LEU A 237 -16.46 -12.07 -12.50
C LEU A 237 -17.18 -12.54 -13.77
N LEU A 238 -16.45 -13.30 -14.57
CA LEU A 238 -16.93 -14.03 -15.73
C LEU A 238 -16.80 -15.53 -15.46
N PHE A 239 -17.86 -16.29 -15.77
CA PHE A 239 -17.84 -17.75 -15.74
C PHE A 239 -18.13 -18.31 -17.13
N ARG A 240 -17.48 -19.43 -17.50
CA ARG A 240 -17.80 -20.17 -18.73
C ARG A 240 -17.64 -21.69 -18.53
N PRO A 241 -18.33 -22.52 -19.31
CA PRO A 241 -17.96 -23.92 -19.44
C PRO A 241 -16.53 -24.04 -19.98
N LYS A 242 -15.74 -24.93 -19.39
CA LYS A 242 -14.41 -25.30 -19.83
C LYS A 242 -14.46 -25.82 -21.26
N LYS A 243 -13.52 -25.40 -22.10
CA LYS A 243 -13.39 -25.98 -23.44
C LYS A 243 -12.88 -27.41 -23.34
N SER A 244 -13.63 -28.36 -23.90
CA SER A 244 -13.10 -29.70 -24.17
C SER A 244 -11.92 -29.57 -25.13
N LEU A 245 -10.78 -30.15 -24.76
CA LEU A 245 -9.66 -30.34 -25.68
C LEU A 245 -9.99 -31.57 -26.53
N LEU A 246 -10.43 -31.31 -27.77
CA LEU A 246 -10.47 -32.27 -28.87
C LEU A 246 -9.22 -32.06 -29.74
#